data_AF-A0A0F9RI40-F1
#
_entry.id   AF-A0A0F9RI40-F1
#
_cell.length_a   1.000
_cell.length_b   1.000
_cell.length_c   1.000
_cell.angle_alpha   90.00
_cell.angle_beta   90.00
_cell.angle_gamma   90.00
#
_symmetry.space_group_name_H-M   'P 1'
#
loop_
_entity.id
_entity.type
_entity.pdbx_description
1 polymer ?
#
loop_
_entity_poly.entity_id
_entity_poly.type
_entity_poly.pdbx_seq_one_letter_code
_entity_poly.pdbx_strand_id
1 'polypeptide(L)'
;MGPQLNPHTATCVDPDCRSILCNPQPRRVTVPELALQALLSDFPEVETEKRFGSYHVDAYLPPPYHIAFEADGIYWHTLPGVLERDVRRDAWLLKHYDLPVVRLDEFDLGVR
;
A
#
# COMPACT_ATOMS: atom_id res chain seq x y z
N MET A 1 24.17 12.35 35.10
CA MET A 1 23.19 11.33 34.68
C MET A 1 21.83 12.00 34.62
N GLY A 2 21.43 12.45 33.43
CA GLY A 2 20.12 13.06 33.18
C GLY A 2 19.20 12.04 32.51
N PRO A 3 17.87 12.13 32.70
CA PRO A 3 16.95 11.21 32.03
C PRO A 3 16.90 11.51 30.52
N GLN A 4 17.04 10.46 29.72
CA GLN A 4 16.79 10.50 28.28
C GLN A 4 15.28 10.64 28.03
N LEU A 5 14.90 11.66 27.27
CA LEU A 5 13.53 11.84 26.77
C LEU A 5 13.38 11.09 25.44
N ASN A 6 12.45 10.14 25.40
CA ASN A 6 11.98 9.47 24.17
C ASN A 6 11.06 10.42 23.37
N PRO A 7 11.26 10.62 22.04
CA PRO A 7 10.40 11.49 21.25
C PRO A 7 9.19 10.81 20.56
N HIS A 8 8.83 9.56 20.91
CA HIS A 8 7.69 8.86 20.28
C HIS A 8 6.47 8.75 21.20
N THR A 9 5.87 9.90 21.53
CA THR A 9 4.45 9.96 21.91
C THR A 9 3.90 11.29 21.43
N ALA A 10 3.48 11.33 20.17
CA ALA A 10 2.54 12.35 19.71
C ALA A 10 1.21 12.07 20.40
N THR A 11 1.00 12.68 21.57
CA THR A 11 -0.31 12.71 22.22
C THR A 11 -1.19 13.68 21.44
N CYS A 12 -2.26 13.17 20.83
CA CYS A 12 -3.32 13.97 20.24
C CYS A 12 -3.89 14.92 21.32
N VAL A 13 -3.59 16.21 21.20
CA VAL A 13 -4.15 17.28 22.04
C VAL A 13 -5.30 17.92 21.29
N ASP A 14 -6.42 17.19 21.16
CA ASP A 14 -7.67 17.78 20.72
C ASP A 14 -8.74 17.59 21.81
N PRO A 15 -9.14 18.67 22.52
CA PRO A 15 -10.08 18.59 23.64
C PRO A 15 -11.54 18.35 23.21
N ASP A 16 -11.85 18.35 21.90
CA ASP A 16 -13.21 18.15 21.36
C ASP A 16 -13.46 16.74 20.77
N CYS A 17 -12.55 15.78 21.01
CA CYS A 17 -12.70 14.41 20.52
C CYS A 17 -13.74 13.61 21.34
N ARG A 18 -15.05 13.85 21.09
CA ARG A 18 -16.18 13.09 21.66
C ARG A 18 -16.57 11.86 20.83
N SER A 19 -15.63 11.14 20.21
CA SER A 19 -15.91 9.85 19.56
C SER A 19 -14.95 8.76 20.05
N ILE A 20 -15.47 7.93 20.94
CA ILE A 20 -14.80 6.86 21.69
C ILE A 20 -14.31 5.67 20.82
N LEU A 21 -14.28 5.75 19.47
CA LEU A 21 -14.07 4.55 18.63
C LEU A 21 -13.16 4.73 17.39
N CYS A 22 -12.13 5.57 17.46
CA CYS A 22 -11.09 5.60 16.41
C CYS A 22 -9.80 4.97 16.91
N ASN A 23 -9.83 3.68 17.22
CA ASN A 23 -8.62 2.86 17.19
C ASN A 23 -8.63 2.10 15.85
N PRO A 24 -8.08 2.67 14.75
CA PRO A 24 -7.94 1.91 13.52
C PRO A 24 -7.07 0.71 13.84
N GLN A 25 -7.68 -0.49 13.86
CA GLN A 25 -6.90 -1.71 13.99
C GLN A 25 -5.89 -1.71 12.84
N PRO A 26 -4.58 -1.90 13.10
CA PRO A 26 -3.59 -1.92 12.05
C PRO A 26 -3.97 -3.00 11.04
N ARG A 27 -3.98 -2.66 9.74
CA ARG A 27 -4.22 -3.62 8.65
C ARG A 27 -3.20 -4.74 8.79
N ARG A 28 -3.65 -5.99 8.63
CA ARG A 28 -2.74 -7.13 8.55
C ARG A 28 -2.07 -7.09 7.18
N VAL A 29 -0.75 -6.93 7.17
CA VAL A 29 0.08 -7.10 5.98
C VAL A 29 -0.06 -8.55 5.50
N THR A 30 -0.31 -8.73 4.20
CA THR A 30 -0.46 -10.07 3.61
C THR A 30 0.90 -10.68 3.28
N VAL A 31 0.97 -12.00 3.06
CA VAL A 31 2.23 -12.66 2.66
C VAL A 31 2.72 -12.15 1.28
N PRO A 32 1.86 -12.00 0.25
CA PRO A 32 2.26 -11.39 -1.01
C PRO A 32 2.79 -9.96 -0.82
N GLU A 33 2.15 -9.16 0.03
CA GLU A 33 2.60 -7.78 0.31
C GLU A 33 4.00 -7.75 0.97
N LEU A 34 4.29 -8.68 1.89
CA LEU A 34 5.63 -8.83 2.45
C LEU A 34 6.66 -9.27 1.40
N ALA A 35 6.29 -10.17 0.48
CA ALA A 35 7.17 -10.61 -0.59
C ALA A 35 7.46 -9.49 -1.60
N LEU A 36 6.46 -8.66 -1.92
CA LEU A 36 6.63 -7.46 -2.72
C LEU A 36 7.59 -6.47 -2.04
N GLN A 37 7.42 -6.22 -0.73
CA GLN A 37 8.33 -5.37 0.03
C GLN A 37 9.76 -5.90 0.03
N ALA A 38 9.95 -7.22 0.14
CA ALA A 38 11.26 -7.84 0.04
C ALA A 38 11.87 -7.68 -1.37
N LEU A 39 11.07 -7.86 -2.42
CA LEU A 39 11.49 -7.67 -3.81
C LEU A 39 11.94 -6.23 -4.09
N LEU A 40 11.27 -5.26 -3.48
CA LEU A 40 11.54 -3.83 -3.66
C LEU A 40 12.53 -3.27 -2.63
N SER A 41 13.17 -4.12 -1.81
CA SER A 41 14.01 -3.68 -0.68
C SER A 41 15.28 -2.91 -1.08
N ASP A 42 15.73 -3.07 -2.33
CA ASP A 42 16.86 -2.33 -2.88
C ASP A 42 16.51 -0.87 -3.29
N PHE A 43 15.22 -0.50 -3.23
CA PHE A 43 14.72 0.83 -3.59
C PHE A 43 14.21 1.58 -2.33
N PRO A 44 15.08 2.32 -1.62
CA PRO A 44 14.70 2.98 -0.37
C PRO A 44 13.64 4.08 -0.53
N GLU A 45 13.43 4.57 -1.74
CA GLU A 45 12.42 5.56 -2.09
C GLU A 45 11.00 5.00 -2.26
N VAL A 46 10.82 3.67 -2.18
CA VAL A 46 9.50 3.04 -2.33
C VAL A 46 8.56 3.49 -1.22
N GLU A 47 7.40 3.98 -1.63
CA GLU A 47 6.31 4.37 -0.74
C GLU A 47 5.27 3.24 -0.68
N THR A 48 5.05 2.66 0.50
CA THR A 48 4.03 1.62 0.70
C THR A 48 2.64 2.22 0.86
N GLU A 49 1.61 1.52 0.39
CA GLU A 49 0.19 1.91 0.50
C GLU A 49 -0.10 3.32 -0.03
N LYS A 50 0.61 3.76 -1.08
CA LYS A 50 0.50 5.11 -1.60
C LYS A 50 -0.89 5.38 -2.16
N ARG A 51 -1.50 6.50 -1.74
CA ARG A 51 -2.82 6.93 -2.19
C ARG A 51 -2.76 7.80 -3.44
N PHE A 52 -3.60 7.47 -4.42
CA PHE A 52 -3.87 8.26 -5.63
C PHE A 52 -5.39 8.47 -5.77
N GLY A 53 -5.86 9.64 -5.33
CA GLY A 53 -7.28 9.96 -5.30
C GLY A 53 -8.07 9.04 -4.37
N SER A 54 -8.99 8.23 -4.92
CA SER A 54 -9.76 7.24 -4.17
C SER A 54 -9.09 5.87 -4.06
N TYR A 55 -8.03 5.63 -4.82
CA TYR A 55 -7.34 4.34 -4.87
C TYR A 55 -6.05 4.37 -4.05
N HIS A 56 -5.63 3.18 -3.61
CA HIS A 56 -4.34 2.93 -2.98
C HIS A 56 -3.63 1.86 -3.80
N VAL A 57 -2.31 1.95 -3.85
CA VAL A 57 -1.42 0.94 -4.44
C VAL A 57 -0.51 0.38 -3.35
N ASP A 58 -0.20 -0.91 -3.40
CA ASP A 58 0.58 -1.58 -2.34
C ASP A 58 1.99 -1.01 -2.22
N ALA A 59 2.63 -0.69 -3.36
CA ALA A 59 3.89 0.02 -3.40
C ALA A 59 3.95 0.99 -4.58
N TYR A 60 4.65 2.10 -4.39
CA TYR A 60 4.88 3.10 -5.42
C TYR A 60 6.35 3.50 -5.45
N LEU A 61 6.96 3.36 -6.62
CA LEU A 61 8.30 3.83 -6.88
C LEU A 61 8.22 5.23 -7.52
N PRO A 62 8.67 6.28 -6.81
CA PRO A 62 8.54 7.66 -7.28
C PRO A 62 9.42 7.96 -8.52
N PRO A 63 9.38 9.19 -9.06
CA PRO A 63 10.28 9.58 -10.13
C PRO A 63 11.75 9.27 -9.81
N PRO A 64 12.54 8.78 -10.77
CA PRO A 64 12.27 8.86 -12.22
C PRO A 64 11.40 7.75 -12.81
N TYR A 65 11.06 6.72 -12.03
CA TYR A 65 10.35 5.55 -12.56
C TYR A 65 8.84 5.78 -12.68
N HIS A 66 8.25 6.42 -11.67
CA HIS A 66 6.82 6.73 -11.60
C HIS A 66 5.94 5.50 -11.91
N ILE A 67 6.10 4.45 -11.11
CA ILE A 67 5.43 3.15 -11.33
C ILE A 67 4.83 2.63 -10.04
N ALA A 68 3.62 2.09 -10.11
CA ALA A 68 2.95 1.44 -8.99
C ALA A 68 3.04 -0.08 -9.11
N PHE A 69 3.04 -0.75 -7.96
CA PHE A 69 3.02 -2.20 -7.84
C PHE A 69 1.86 -2.65 -6.96
N GLU A 70 1.28 -3.79 -7.30
CA GLU A 70 0.20 -4.46 -6.57
C GLU A 70 0.59 -5.92 -6.34
N ALA A 71 0.40 -6.40 -5.11
CA ALA A 71 0.64 -7.78 -4.72
C ALA A 71 -0.69 -8.55 -4.79
N ASP A 72 -0.88 -9.22 -5.92
CA ASP A 72 -2.13 -9.83 -6.32
C ASP A 72 -2.21 -11.29 -5.82
N GLY A 73 -3.19 -11.59 -4.96
CA GLY A 73 -3.39 -12.95 -4.45
C GLY A 73 -4.19 -13.80 -5.44
N ILE A 74 -3.62 -14.89 -5.96
CA ILE A 74 -4.18 -15.69 -7.06
C ILE A 74 -5.64 -16.09 -6.83
N TYR A 75 -5.97 -16.50 -5.60
CA TYR A 75 -7.33 -16.88 -5.23
C TYR A 75 -8.35 -15.77 -5.52
N TRP A 76 -8.00 -14.51 -5.25
CA TRP A 76 -8.91 -13.37 -5.37
C TRP A 76 -9.17 -12.97 -6.83
N HIS A 77 -8.20 -13.17 -7.73
CA HIS A 77 -8.36 -12.82 -9.16
C HIS A 77 -9.23 -13.81 -9.94
N THR A 78 -9.57 -14.96 -9.35
CA THR A 78 -10.51 -15.91 -9.95
C THR A 78 -11.98 -15.56 -9.67
N LEU A 79 -12.25 -14.58 -8.81
CA LEU A 79 -13.61 -14.19 -8.46
C LEU A 79 -14.26 -13.34 -9.56
N PRO A 80 -15.53 -13.60 -9.93
CA PRO A 80 -16.23 -12.80 -10.93
C PRO A 80 -16.27 -11.32 -10.56
N GLY A 81 -15.92 -10.43 -11.50
CA GLY A 81 -15.97 -8.97 -11.29
C GLY A 81 -14.68 -8.34 -10.76
N VAL A 82 -13.73 -9.13 -10.25
CA VAL A 82 -12.45 -8.62 -9.73
C VAL A 82 -11.58 -8.09 -10.87
N LEU A 83 -11.40 -8.89 -11.92
CA LEU A 83 -10.63 -8.50 -13.09
C LEU A 83 -11.16 -7.22 -13.74
N GLU A 84 -12.47 -7.07 -13.90
CA GLU A 84 -13.06 -5.86 -14.48
C GLU A 84 -12.94 -4.64 -13.56
N ARG A 85 -12.94 -4.83 -12.24
CA ARG A 85 -12.66 -3.76 -11.28
C ARG A 85 -11.19 -3.34 -11.35
N ASP A 86 -10.28 -4.29 -11.43
CA ASP A 86 -8.85 -4.09 -11.54
C ASP A 86 -8.47 -3.31 -12.80
N VAL A 87 -8.96 -3.75 -13.97
CA VAL A 87 -8.75 -3.05 -15.24
C VAL A 87 -9.28 -1.61 -15.20
N ARG A 88 -10.46 -1.39 -14.58
CA ARG A 88 -11.02 -0.03 -14.44
C ARG A 88 -10.20 0.84 -13.51
N ARG A 89 -9.69 0.29 -12.40
CA ARG A 89 -8.80 1.00 -11.47
C ARG A 89 -7.54 1.43 -12.22
N ASP A 90 -6.87 0.50 -12.88
CA ASP A 90 -5.57 0.75 -13.50
C ASP A 90 -5.70 1.74 -14.66
N ALA A 91 -6.75 1.61 -15.47
CA ALA A 91 -7.06 2.58 -16.52
C ALA A 91 -7.34 3.99 -15.96
N TRP A 92 -7.96 4.09 -14.78
CA TRP A 92 -8.18 5.37 -14.13
C TRP A 92 -6.88 5.97 -13.60
N LEU A 93 -6.02 5.17 -12.97
CA LEU A 93 -4.70 5.61 -12.48
C LEU A 93 -3.83 6.11 -13.63
N LEU A 94 -3.76 5.35 -14.73
CA LEU A 94 -3.03 5.74 -15.93
C LEU A 94 -3.60 7.05 -16.51
N LYS A 95 -4.92 7.14 -16.68
CA LYS A 95 -5.55 8.33 -17.27
C LYS A 95 -5.37 9.61 -16.44
N HIS A 96 -5.43 9.52 -15.12
CA HIS A 96 -5.48 10.69 -14.24
C HIS A 96 -4.13 11.07 -13.65
N TYR A 97 -3.19 10.12 -13.55
CA TYR A 97 -1.89 10.34 -12.95
C TYR A 97 -0.72 9.98 -13.86
N ASP A 98 -0.96 9.46 -15.07
CA ASP A 98 0.06 8.87 -15.94
C ASP A 98 0.83 7.72 -15.25
N LEU A 99 0.13 7.02 -14.35
CA LEU A 99 0.72 6.01 -13.47
C LEU A 99 0.48 4.59 -14.03
N PRO A 100 1.49 3.94 -14.63
CA PRO A 100 1.44 2.52 -14.94
C PRO A 100 1.44 1.67 -13.66
N VAL A 101 0.70 0.56 -13.69
CA VAL A 101 0.59 -0.40 -12.58
C VAL A 101 1.13 -1.76 -13.02
N VAL A 102 2.06 -2.32 -12.24
CA VAL A 102 2.56 -3.68 -12.40
C VAL A 102 1.93 -4.56 -11.32
N ARG A 103 1.25 -5.61 -11.75
CA ARG A 103 0.64 -6.60 -10.86
C ARG A 103 1.54 -7.81 -10.82
N LEU A 104 1.91 -8.24 -9.61
CA LEU A 104 2.71 -9.43 -9.38
C LEU A 104 1.87 -10.41 -8.58
N ASP A 105 1.69 -11.61 -9.12
CA ASP A 105 0.96 -12.65 -8.42
C ASP A 105 1.86 -13.44 -7.44
N GLU A 106 1.29 -14.39 -6.71
CA GLU A 106 2.04 -15.22 -5.76
C GLU A 106 3.17 -16.01 -6.44
N PHE A 107 3.00 -16.43 -7.71
CA PHE A 107 4.04 -17.10 -8.46
C PHE A 107 5.19 -16.16 -8.81
N ASP A 108 4.89 -14.95 -9.28
CA ASP A 108 5.87 -13.91 -9.58
C ASP A 108 6.70 -13.54 -8.34
N LEU A 109 6.05 -13.52 -7.16
CA LEU A 109 6.68 -13.19 -5.88
C LEU A 109 7.36 -14.39 -5.20
N GLY A 110 7.28 -15.59 -5.78
CA GLY A 110 7.88 -16.80 -5.20
C GLY A 110 7.22 -17.31 -3.92
N VAL A 111 5.97 -16.91 -3.67
CA VAL A 111 5.17 -17.31 -2.50
C VAL A 111 4.29 -18.50 -2.91
N ARG A 112 4.31 -19.60 -2.13
CA ARG A 112 3.51 -20.81 -2.35
C ARG A 112 2.91 -21.34 -1.06
#